data_AF-A0AB38YK69-F1
#
_entry.id   AF-A0AB38YK69-F1
#
_cell.length_a   1.000
_cell.length_b   1.000
_cell.length_c   1.000
_cell.angle_alpha   90.00
_cell.angle_beta   90.00
_cell.angle_gamma   90.00
#
_symmetry.space_group_name_H-M   'P 1'
#
loop_
_entity.id
_entity.type
_entity.pdbx_description
1 polymer ?
#
loop_
_entity_poly.entity_id
_entity_poly.type
_entity_poly.pdbx_seq_one_letter_code
_entity_poly.pdbx_strand_id
1 'polypeptide(L)'
;MSSRFGYRTDPFTGRITWHNGLDFAGRQGIDVMAVAAGVVVYSGDRGGYGNTVDINHGGGYVTRYAHNKENLVSVGDIVEKGQPIALLGSTGRSTAPHVHFEVYLNGRAVDPAPYITRRMN
;
A
#
# COMPACT_ATOMS: atom_id res chain seq x y z
N MET A 1 10.29 3.71 6.26
CA MET A 1 9.51 2.63 6.91
C MET A 1 9.24 3.05 8.34
N SER A 2 7.99 3.27 8.70
CA SER A 2 7.53 3.67 10.03
C SER A 2 6.95 2.50 10.83
N SER A 3 6.50 1.42 10.18
CA SER A 3 6.06 0.20 10.87
C SER A 3 6.26 -1.07 10.04
N ARG A 4 6.48 -2.20 10.74
CA ARG A 4 6.79 -3.52 10.15
C ARG A 4 5.56 -4.44 10.10
N PHE A 5 5.62 -5.44 9.23
CA PHE A 5 4.68 -6.55 9.15
C PHE A 5 4.72 -7.40 10.43
N GLY A 6 3.57 -7.91 10.87
CA GLY A 6 3.43 -8.77 12.06
C GLY A 6 2.73 -8.12 13.27
N TYR A 7 2.87 -8.71 14.45
CA TYR A 7 2.20 -8.22 15.66
C TYR A 7 2.74 -6.86 16.11
N ARG A 8 1.84 -5.90 16.35
CA ARG A 8 2.15 -4.58 16.90
C ARG A 8 1.02 -4.07 17.80
N THR A 9 1.32 -3.11 18.67
CA THR A 9 0.29 -2.38 19.41
C THR A 9 -0.52 -1.51 18.45
N ASP A 10 -1.84 -1.68 18.44
CA ASP A 10 -2.79 -0.88 17.68
C ASP A 10 -2.80 0.56 18.22
N PRO A 11 -2.52 1.57 17.38
CA PRO A 11 -2.37 2.94 17.85
C PRO A 11 -3.69 3.59 18.27
N PHE A 12 -4.84 3.00 17.96
CA PHE A 12 -6.16 3.51 18.33
C PHE A 12 -6.74 2.83 19.57
N THR A 13 -6.43 1.54 19.78
CA THR A 13 -7.03 0.75 20.87
C THR A 13 -6.03 0.33 21.95
N GLY A 14 -4.73 0.46 21.71
CA GLY A 14 -3.67 0.02 22.61
C GLY A 14 -3.51 -1.50 22.72
N ARG A 15 -4.28 -2.28 21.94
CA ARG A 15 -4.24 -3.75 21.95
C ARG A 15 -3.21 -4.29 20.97
N ILE A 16 -2.66 -5.48 21.22
CA ILE A 16 -1.82 -6.15 20.22
C ILE A 16 -2.71 -6.60 19.05
N THR A 17 -2.37 -6.14 17.85
CA THR A 17 -3.05 -6.48 16.59
C THR A 17 -2.04 -6.96 15.55
N TRP A 18 -2.52 -7.65 14.51
CA TRP A 18 -1.70 -8.09 13.39
C TRP A 18 -1.67 -7.03 12.29
N HIS A 19 -0.47 -6.68 11.82
CA HIS A 19 -0.24 -5.73 10.74
C HIS A 19 0.13 -6.46 9.45
N ASN A 20 -0.74 -6.39 8.44
CA ASN A 20 -0.62 -7.12 7.16
C ASN A 20 0.37 -6.50 6.16
N GLY A 21 1.04 -5.40 6.51
CA GLY A 21 1.86 -4.65 5.57
C GLY A 21 3.02 -3.91 6.21
N LEU A 22 3.57 -2.97 5.43
CA LEU A 22 4.60 -2.02 5.83
C LEU A 22 4.07 -0.59 5.66
N ASP A 23 4.38 0.25 6.65
CA ASP A 23 4.01 1.67 6.58
C ASP A 23 5.20 2.52 6.13
N PHE A 24 4.96 3.44 5.20
CA PHE A 24 5.95 4.40 4.70
C PHE A 24 5.43 5.82 4.92
N ALA A 25 5.89 6.45 6.01
CA ALA A 25 5.63 7.86 6.27
C ALA A 25 6.22 8.73 5.16
N GLY A 26 5.50 9.81 4.83
CA GLY A 26 5.92 10.77 3.83
C GLY A 26 5.10 12.06 3.92
N ARG A 27 5.42 13.04 3.07
CA ARG A 27 4.64 14.26 2.97
C ARG A 27 3.35 13.98 2.20
N GLN A 28 2.22 14.45 2.69
CA GLN A 28 0.95 14.31 1.98
C GLN A 28 1.03 14.95 0.57
N GLY A 29 0.49 14.26 -0.42
CA GLY A 29 0.45 14.72 -1.80
C GLY A 29 1.67 14.36 -2.65
N ILE A 30 2.69 13.67 -2.10
CA ILE A 30 3.77 13.12 -2.94
C ILE A 30 3.30 11.86 -3.66
N ASP A 31 3.96 11.54 -4.76
CA ASP A 31 3.64 10.36 -5.56
C ASP A 31 3.88 9.05 -4.80
N VAL A 32 2.90 8.15 -4.93
CA VAL A 32 3.01 6.73 -4.60
C VAL A 32 3.24 5.98 -5.90
N MET A 33 4.34 5.24 -5.96
CA MET A 33 4.78 4.57 -7.20
C MET A 33 4.49 3.07 -7.17
N ALA A 34 4.12 2.51 -8.32
CA ALA A 34 4.00 1.06 -8.49
C ALA A 34 5.38 0.38 -8.32
N VAL A 35 5.45 -0.71 -7.55
CA VAL A 35 6.74 -1.41 -7.28
C VAL A 35 7.13 -2.36 -8.40
N ALA A 36 6.16 -2.75 -9.22
CA ALA A 36 6.31 -3.62 -10.38
C ALA A 36 5.20 -3.32 -11.40
N ALA A 37 5.42 -3.73 -12.66
CA ALA A 37 4.41 -3.60 -13.71
C ALA A 37 3.22 -4.55 -13.45
N GLY A 38 2.02 -4.19 -13.90
CA GLY A 38 0.83 -5.02 -13.70
C GLY A 38 -0.44 -4.36 -14.21
N VAL A 39 -1.58 -4.92 -13.80
CA VAL A 39 -2.92 -4.43 -14.12
C VAL A 39 -3.61 -4.00 -12.84
N VAL A 40 -4.19 -2.80 -12.82
CA VAL A 40 -4.98 -2.31 -11.70
C VAL A 40 -6.25 -3.15 -11.59
N VAL A 41 -6.42 -3.83 -10.46
CA VAL A 41 -7.59 -4.69 -10.18
C VAL A 41 -8.53 -4.07 -9.14
N TYR A 42 -8.10 -3.00 -8.47
CA TYR A 42 -8.93 -2.18 -7.60
C TYR A 42 -8.45 -0.74 -7.58
N SER A 43 -9.38 0.22 -7.60
CA SER A 43 -9.11 1.63 -7.31
C SER A 43 -10.38 2.29 -6.74
N GLY A 44 -10.35 2.70 -5.48
CA GLY A 44 -11.46 3.37 -4.80
C GLY A 44 -11.32 3.40 -3.29
N ASP A 45 -12.36 3.86 -2.58
CA ASP A 45 -12.42 3.79 -1.11
C ASP A 45 -12.66 2.35 -0.64
N ARG A 46 -11.92 1.90 0.38
CA ARG A 46 -12.03 0.55 0.95
C ARG A 46 -12.15 0.57 2.48
N GLY A 47 -13.05 1.41 2.99
CA GLY A 47 -13.36 1.48 4.42
C GLY A 47 -12.13 1.83 5.26
N GLY A 48 -11.72 0.92 6.16
CA GLY A 48 -10.56 1.15 7.04
C GLY A 48 -9.25 1.45 6.31
N TYR A 49 -9.08 0.99 5.07
CA TYR A 49 -7.92 1.29 4.24
C TYR A 49 -7.99 2.67 3.55
N GLY A 50 -9.15 3.32 3.52
CA GLY A 50 -9.36 4.56 2.78
C GLY A 50 -9.20 4.37 1.27
N ASN A 51 -8.77 5.42 0.57
CA ASN A 51 -8.49 5.34 -0.86
C ASN A 51 -7.34 4.35 -1.10
N THR A 52 -7.60 3.36 -1.94
CA THR A 52 -6.76 2.19 -2.12
C THR A 52 -6.60 1.85 -3.59
N VAL A 53 -5.40 1.43 -3.99
CA VAL A 53 -5.11 0.83 -5.30
C VAL A 53 -4.57 -0.58 -5.06
N ASP A 54 -5.14 -1.59 -5.74
CA ASP A 54 -4.55 -2.93 -5.82
C ASP A 54 -4.07 -3.21 -7.25
N ILE A 55 -2.84 -3.70 -7.42
CA ILE A 55 -2.25 -4.05 -8.71
C ILE A 55 -1.94 -5.55 -8.74
N ASN A 56 -2.45 -6.26 -9.76
CA ASN A 56 -2.10 -7.64 -10.04
C ASN A 56 -0.89 -7.71 -10.97
N HIS A 57 0.15 -8.42 -10.54
CA HIS A 57 1.43 -8.55 -11.26
C HIS A 57 1.58 -9.88 -12.01
N GLY A 58 0.53 -10.71 -12.04
CA GLY A 58 0.62 -12.09 -12.50
C GLY A 58 1.27 -13.02 -11.47
N GLY A 59 1.31 -14.32 -11.77
CA GLY A 59 1.95 -15.32 -10.90
C GLY A 59 1.36 -15.42 -9.48
N GLY A 60 0.13 -14.94 -9.28
CA GLY A 60 -0.54 -14.90 -7.98
C GLY A 60 -0.19 -13.70 -7.10
N TYR A 61 0.63 -12.75 -7.57
CA TYR A 61 1.03 -11.58 -6.81
C TYR A 61 0.06 -10.41 -6.96
N VAL A 62 -0.28 -9.80 -5.83
CA VAL A 62 -1.00 -8.52 -5.77
C VAL A 62 -0.30 -7.59 -4.78
N THR A 63 -0.15 -6.32 -5.14
CA THR A 63 0.27 -5.28 -4.19
C THR A 63 -0.89 -4.35 -3.87
N ARG A 64 -0.95 -3.88 -2.62
CA ARG A 64 -1.94 -2.88 -2.16
C ARG A 64 -1.23 -1.61 -1.73
N TYR A 65 -1.81 -0.46 -2.09
CA TYR A 65 -1.40 0.88 -1.70
C TYR A 65 -2.60 1.61 -1.08
N ALA A 66 -2.62 1.72 0.24
CA ALA A 66 -3.75 2.25 1.00
C ALA A 66 -3.42 3.59 1.68
N HIS A 67 -4.47 4.21 2.23
CA HIS A 67 -4.49 5.54 2.85
C HIS A 67 -4.16 6.68 1.88
N ASN A 68 -4.35 6.48 0.57
CA ASN A 68 -4.04 7.48 -0.44
C ASN A 68 -4.89 8.74 -0.23
N LYS A 69 -4.35 9.90 -0.60
CA LYS A 69 -5.13 11.13 -0.72
C LYS A 69 -6.06 11.01 -1.93
N GLU A 70 -5.52 10.53 -3.03
CA GLU A 70 -6.18 10.42 -4.33
C GLU A 70 -5.57 9.25 -5.09
N ASN A 71 -6.39 8.51 -5.82
CA ASN A 71 -5.93 7.48 -6.76
C ASN A 71 -5.85 8.08 -8.16
N LEU A 72 -4.75 7.85 -8.87
CA LEU A 72 -4.47 8.42 -10.20
C LEU A 72 -4.73 7.42 -11.34
N VAL A 73 -5.14 6.21 -11.00
CA VAL A 73 -5.39 5.09 -11.94
C VAL A 73 -6.73 4.44 -11.66
N SER A 74 -7.29 3.79 -12.67
CA SER A 74 -8.58 3.12 -12.66
C SER A 74 -8.44 1.62 -12.92
N VAL A 75 -9.46 0.85 -12.54
CA VAL A 75 -9.50 -0.61 -12.80
C VAL A 75 -9.36 -0.87 -14.30
N GLY A 76 -8.45 -1.79 -14.65
CA GLY A 76 -8.13 -2.15 -16.02
C GLY A 76 -6.90 -1.45 -16.59
N ASP A 77 -6.41 -0.39 -15.95
CA ASP A 77 -5.18 0.29 -16.40
C ASP A 77 -3.97 -0.65 -16.28
N ILE A 78 -3.11 -0.61 -17.29
CA ILE A 78 -1.78 -1.22 -17.27
C ILE A 78 -0.82 -0.19 -16.70
N VAL A 79 -0.01 -0.61 -15.72
CA VAL A 79 0.97 0.26 -15.06
C VAL A 79 2.37 -0.32 -15.18
N GLU A 80 3.36 0.54 -15.31
CA GLU A 80 4.77 0.18 -15.31
C GLU A 80 5.39 0.29 -13.91
N LYS A 81 6.55 -0.37 -13.72
CA LYS A 81 7.34 -0.19 -12.51
C LYS A 81 7.80 1.26 -12.39
N GLY A 82 7.52 1.88 -11.24
CA GLY A 82 7.88 3.27 -10.97
C GLY A 82 6.87 4.30 -11.48
N GLN A 83 5.76 3.87 -12.08
CA GLN A 83 4.68 4.77 -12.50
C GLN A 83 3.94 5.32 -11.26
N PRO A 84 3.63 6.63 -11.21
CA PRO A 84 2.73 7.21 -10.21
C PRO A 84 1.33 6.62 -10.33
N ILE A 85 0.79 6.11 -9.23
CA ILE A 85 -0.54 5.47 -9.18
C ILE A 85 -1.50 6.14 -8.19
N ALA A 86 -0.96 6.90 -7.25
CA ALA A 86 -1.73 7.61 -6.24
C ALA A 86 -0.91 8.76 -5.65
N LEU A 87 -1.59 9.65 -4.93
CA LEU A 87 -0.95 10.64 -4.06
C LEU A 87 -1.02 10.17 -2.61
N LEU A 88 0.09 10.28 -1.88
CA LEU A 88 0.17 9.88 -0.47
C LEU A 88 -0.82 10.69 0.37
N GLY A 89 -1.55 10.02 1.26
CA GLY A 89 -2.55 10.65 2.11
C GLY A 89 -2.58 10.11 3.53
N SER A 90 -3.73 10.29 4.16
CA SER A 90 -4.07 9.78 5.48
C SER A 90 -5.57 9.44 5.55
N THR A 91 -6.14 8.93 4.45
CA THR A 91 -7.57 8.56 4.39
C THR A 91 -7.83 7.23 5.10
N GLY A 92 -9.09 6.96 5.45
CA GLY A 92 -9.44 5.77 6.22
C GLY A 92 -8.90 5.82 7.64
N ARG A 93 -8.47 4.68 8.18
CA ARG A 93 -8.02 4.53 9.56
C ARG A 93 -6.52 4.78 9.72
N SER A 94 -6.12 6.04 9.55
CA SER A 94 -4.73 6.51 9.63
C SER A 94 -4.58 7.62 10.67
N THR A 95 -3.46 7.65 11.39
CA THR A 95 -3.16 8.70 12.39
C THR A 95 -2.32 9.84 11.82
N ALA A 96 -1.59 9.63 10.73
CA ALA A 96 -0.73 10.62 10.09
C ALA A 96 -0.42 10.21 8.63
N PRO A 97 0.03 11.12 7.75
CA PRO A 97 0.30 10.78 6.35
C PRO A 97 1.33 9.66 6.15
N HIS A 98 0.90 8.57 5.50
CA HIS A 98 1.73 7.44 5.11
C HIS A 98 1.08 6.62 4.00
N VAL A 99 1.86 5.77 3.33
CA VAL A 99 1.33 4.66 2.53
C VAL A 99 1.36 3.40 3.37
N HIS A 100 0.23 2.71 3.48
CA HIS A 100 0.19 1.34 3.96
C HIS A 100 0.30 0.39 2.76
N PHE A 101 1.36 -0.40 2.74
CA PHE A 101 1.75 -1.26 1.63
C PHE A 101 1.67 -2.73 2.01
N GLU A 102 0.88 -3.51 1.28
CA GLU A 102 0.76 -4.97 1.48
C GLU A 102 1.19 -5.71 0.20
N VAL A 103 1.72 -6.92 0.38
CA VAL A 103 1.98 -7.87 -0.71
C VAL A 103 1.16 -9.12 -0.43
N TYR A 104 0.46 -9.60 -1.44
CA TYR A 104 -0.28 -10.86 -1.42
C TYR A 104 0.34 -11.84 -2.42
N LEU A 105 0.41 -13.11 -2.02
CA LEU A 105 0.72 -14.23 -2.89
C LEU A 105 -0.39 -15.27 -2.78
N ASN A 106 -1.06 -15.57 -3.89
CA ASN A 106 -2.18 -16.53 -3.96
C ASN A 106 -3.27 -16.22 -2.91
N GLY A 107 -3.60 -14.93 -2.77
CA GLY A 107 -4.65 -14.44 -1.86
C GLY A 107 -4.24 -14.34 -0.38
N ARG A 108 -3.00 -14.65 -0.02
CA ARG A 108 -2.49 -14.54 1.36
C ARG A 108 -1.50 -13.40 1.49
N ALA A 109 -1.65 -12.56 2.51
CA ALA A 109 -0.68 -11.53 2.83
C ALA A 109 0.66 -12.17 3.21
N VAL A 110 1.75 -11.66 2.66
CA VAL A 110 3.13 -12.09 2.93
C VAL A 110 3.96 -10.89 3.38
N ASP A 111 5.08 -11.14 4.06
CA ASP A 111 6.00 -10.07 4.46
C ASP A 111 6.44 -9.29 3.22
N PRO A 112 6.14 -7.98 3.12
CA PRO A 112 6.52 -7.19 1.96
C PRO A 112 8.02 -6.83 1.94
N ALA A 113 8.76 -6.98 3.05
CA ALA A 113 10.15 -6.55 3.16
C ALA A 113 11.10 -7.11 2.08
N PRO A 114 11.01 -8.40 1.65
CA PRO A 114 11.85 -8.95 0.59
C PRO A 114 11.58 -8.33 -0.80
N TYR A 115 10.41 -7.73 -1.01
CA TYR A 115 9.97 -7.20 -2.31
C TYR A 115 10.30 -5.71 -2.49
N ILE A 116 10.87 -5.09 -1.46
CA ILE A 116 11.18 -3.66 -1.45
C ILE A 116 12.70 -3.48 -1.45
N THR A 117 13.25 -3.11 -2.60
CA THR A 117 14.62 -2.60 -2.67
C THR A 117 14.68 -1.20 -2.07
N ARG A 118 15.37 -1.05 -0.95
CA ARG A 118 15.78 0.26 -0.43
C ARG A 118 16.80 0.85 -1.40
N ARG A 119 16.43 1.85 -2.21
CA ARG A 119 17.44 2.71 -2.84
C ARG A 119 18.11 3.48 -1.71
N MET A 120 19.32 3.06 -1.34
CA MET A 120 20.24 3.90 -0.59
C MET A 120 20.73 4.94 -1.60
N ASN A 121 20.44 6.21 -1.33
CA ASN A 121 21.19 7.29 -1.95
C ASN A 121 22.57 7.34 -1.30
#